data_AF-A0A969HLG1-F1
#
_entry.id   AF-A0A969HLG1-F1
#
_cell.length_a   1.000
_cell.length_b   1.000
_cell.length_c   1.000
_cell.angle_alpha   90.00
_cell.angle_beta   90.00
_cell.angle_gamma   90.00
#
_symmetry.space_group_name_H-M   'P 1'
#
loop_
_entity.id
_entity.type
_entity.pdbx_description
1 polymer ?
#
loop_
_entity_poly.entity_id
_entity_poly.type
_entity_poly.pdbx_seq_one_letter_code
_entity_poly.pdbx_strand_id
1 'polypeptide(L)' 'MKKIYLSPPHLSGQEISYLQSALESNWVAPVGENLDRFEQDICDYTGAPPLWPCNQVLRLCT' A
#
# COMPACT_ATOMS: atom_id res chain seq x y z
N MET A 1 -20.60 -12.84 25.92
CA MET A 1 -20.90 -11.96 24.77
C MET A 1 -19.98 -12.33 23.62
N LYS A 2 -20.51 -12.54 22.42
CA LYS A 2 -19.74 -12.89 21.22
C LYS A 2 -19.28 -11.60 20.55
N LYS A 3 -17.99 -11.45 20.25
CA LYS A 3 -17.45 -10.26 19.57
C LYS A 3 -18.06 -10.16 18.17
N ILE A 4 -18.64 -9.00 17.85
CA ILE A 4 -19.09 -8.66 16.49
C ILE A 4 -17.98 -7.80 15.89
N TYR A 5 -17.40 -8.26 14.79
CA TYR A 5 -16.41 -7.52 14.02
C TYR A 5 -17.12 -6.81 12.87
N LEU A 6 -16.95 -5.48 12.75
CA LEU A 6 -17.55 -4.68 11.68
C LEU A 6 -16.82 -4.87 10.34
N SER A 7 -15.51 -5.07 10.40
CA SER A 7 -14.63 -5.20 9.23
C SER A 7 -13.43 -6.09 9.59
N PRO A 8 -13.59 -7.42 9.65
CA PRO A 8 -12.44 -8.30 9.84
C PRO A 8 -11.48 -8.16 8.65
N PRO A 9 -10.16 -8.19 8.87
CA PRO A 9 -9.20 -8.15 7.78
C PRO A 9 -9.42 -9.36 6.87
N HIS A 10 -9.56 -9.10 5.57
CA HIS A 10 -9.63 -10.13 4.55
C HIS A 10 -8.28 -10.23 3.87
N LEU A 11 -7.54 -11.30 4.16
CA LEU A 11 -6.26 -11.59 3.53
C LEU A 11 -6.49 -12.65 2.47
N SER A 12 -6.27 -12.28 1.21
CA SER A 12 -6.50 -13.14 0.04
C SER A 12 -5.34 -14.11 -0.23
N GLY A 13 -4.21 -13.94 0.45
CA GLY A 13 -3.00 -14.75 0.33
C GLY A 13 -1.94 -14.14 -0.58
N GLN A 14 -2.32 -13.19 -1.45
CA GLN A 14 -1.38 -12.47 -2.31
C GLN A 14 -0.47 -11.52 -1.53
N GLU A 15 -0.94 -11.03 -0.37
CA GLU A 15 -0.20 -10.10 0.49
C GLU A 15 1.12 -10.70 0.99
N ILE A 16 1.18 -12.03 1.16
CA ILE A 16 2.39 -12.75 1.60
C ILE A 16 3.49 -12.68 0.53
N SER A 17 3.13 -12.77 -0.74
CA SER A 17 4.09 -12.66 -1.85
C SER A 17 4.74 -11.29 -1.86
N TYR A 18 3.96 -10.22 -1.73
CA TYR A 18 4.50 -8.85 -1.67
C TYR A 18 5.40 -8.63 -0.46
N LEU A 19 5.05 -9.21 0.69
CA LEU A 19 5.88 -9.18 1.88
C LEU A 19 7.21 -9.91 1.67
N GLN A 20 7.18 -11.10 1.06
CA GLN A 20 8.39 -11.86 0.73
C GLN A 20 9.28 -11.07 -0.22
N SER A 21 8.73 -10.49 -1.29
CA SER A 21 9.51 -9.67 -2.23
C SER A 21 10.13 -8.42 -1.58
N ALA A 22 9.43 -7.79 -0.63
CA ALA A 22 9.97 -6.66 0.14
C ALA A 22 11.13 -7.07 1.07
N LEU A 23 11.03 -8.26 1.67
CA LEU A 23 12.09 -8.82 2.51
C LEU A 23 13.30 -9.27 1.68
N GLU A 24 13.08 -9.91 0.53
CA GLU A 24 14.13 -10.36 -0.40
C GLU A 24 14.90 -9.19 -1.01
N SER A 25 14.21 -8.10 -1.35
CA SER A 25 14.84 -6.86 -1.81
C SER A 25 15.58 -6.10 -0.69
N ASN A 26 15.53 -6.61 0.55
CA ASN A 26 16.11 -6.01 1.76
C ASN A 26 15.68 -4.54 1.94
N TRP A 27 14.50 -4.21 1.45
CA TRP A 27 14.01 -2.84 1.34
C TRP A 27 12.67 -2.73 2.07
N VAL A 28 12.77 -2.74 3.41
CA VAL A 28 11.64 -2.58 4.32
C VAL A 28 11.60 -1.13 4.79
N ALA A 29 11.28 -0.22 3.86
CA ALA A 29 11.27 1.22 4.07
C ALA A 29 9.93 1.84 3.64
N PRO A 30 9.57 3.03 4.16
CA PRO A 30 8.33 3.74 3.81
C PRO A 30 8.33 4.36 2.40
N VAL A 31 9.36 4.09 1.60
CA VAL A 31 9.51 4.50 0.19
C VAL A 31 10.03 3.26 -0.52
N GLY A 32 9.61 2.94 -1.73
CA GLY A 32 10.11 1.79 -2.49
C GLY A 32 9.20 1.38 -3.65
N GLU A 33 9.64 0.45 -4.49
CA GLU A 33 8.94 0.05 -5.72
C GLU A 33 7.50 -0.44 -5.46
N ASN A 34 7.28 -1.17 -4.36
CA ASN A 34 5.93 -1.62 -3.99
C ASN A 34 4.99 -0.45 -3.70
N LEU A 35 5.50 0.66 -3.15
CA LEU A 35 4.72 1.86 -2.90
C LEU A 35 4.43 2.61 -4.20
N ASP A 36 5.43 2.77 -5.06
CA ASP A 36 5.26 3.43 -6.38
C ASP A 36 4.19 2.69 -7.22
N ARG A 37 4.22 1.35 -7.21
CA ARG A 37 3.20 0.53 -7.89
C ARG A 37 1.82 0.68 -7.26
N PHE A 38 1.72 0.68 -5.93
CA PHE A 38 0.45 0.87 -5.23
C PHE A 38 -0.19 2.23 -5.55
N GLU A 39 0.61 3.29 -5.61
CA GLU A 39 0.15 4.63 -5.98
C GLU A 39 -0.34 4.67 -7.43
N GLN A 40 0.36 4.00 -8.35
CA GLN A 40 -0.06 3.89 -9.75
C GLN A 40 -1.37 3.12 -9.88
N ASP A 41 -1.49 1.96 -9.21
CA ASP A 41 -2.70 1.13 -9.23
C ASP A 41 -3.92 1.91 -8.71
N ILE A 42 -3.74 2.75 -7.69
CA ILE A 42 -4.81 3.64 -7.19
C ILE A 42 -5.18 4.70 -8.22
N CYS A 43 -4.20 5.34 -8.85
CA CYS A 43 -4.46 6.33 -9.90
C CYS A 43 -5.24 5.70 -11.06
N ASP A 44 -4.83 4.50 -11.48
CA ASP A 44 -5.48 3.76 -12.57
C ASP A 44 -6.89 3.33 -12.20
N TYR A 45 -7.12 2.86 -10.96
CA TYR A 45 -8.44 2.46 -10.48
C TYR A 45 -9.41 3.64 -10.34
N THR A 46 -8.92 4.78 -9.86
CA THR A 46 -9.75 5.96 -9.58
C THR A 46 -9.90 6.89 -10.79
N GLY A 47 -9.05 6.74 -11.81
CA GLY A 47 -8.92 7.69 -12.92
C GLY A 47 -8.38 9.05 -12.48
N ALA A 48 -7.76 9.12 -11.30
CA ALA A 48 -7.19 10.35 -10.78
C ALA A 48 -5.97 10.77 -11.62
N PRO A 49 -5.79 12.08 -11.87
CA PRO A 49 -4.65 12.55 -12.63
C PRO A 49 -3.34 12.25 -11.87
N PRO A 50 -2.25 11.87 -12.58
CA PRO A 50 -0.95 11.53 -12.00
C PRO A 50 -0.24 12.71 -11.29
N LEU A 51 -0.89 13.89 -11.28
CA LEU A 51 -0.47 15.12 -10.61
C LEU A 51 -0.95 15.21 -9.17
N TRP A 52 -1.83 14.32 -8.70
CA TRP A 52 -2.10 14.24 -7.27
C TRP A 52 -0.82 13.73 -6.59
N PRO A 53 -0.29 14.43 -5.59
CA PRO A 53 0.90 13.97 -4.92
C PRO A 53 0.52 12.79 -4.03
N CYS A 54 0.49 11.60 -4.60
CA CYS A 54 0.38 10.36 -3.85
C CYS A 54 1.52 10.26 -2.80
N ASN A 55 2.65 10.94 -3.07
CA ASN A 55 3.77 11.10 -2.15
C ASN A 55 3.64 12.22 -1.07
N GLN A 56 2.56 13.02 -1.01
CA GLN A 56 2.48 14.12 -0.02
C GLN A 56 1.72 13.83 1.28
N VAL A 57 1.12 12.65 1.44
CA VAL A 57 0.60 12.29 2.77
C VAL A 57 1.74 12.03 3.77
N LEU A 58 2.96 11.72 3.31
CA LEU A 58 4.15 11.50 4.16
C LEU A 58 5.24 12.58 4.06
N ARG A 59 5.10 13.60 3.20
CA ARG A 59 6.06 14.71 3.08
C ARG A 59 5.68 16.00 3.82
N LEU A 60 4.60 15.99 4.61
CA LEU A 60 4.18 17.11 5.47
C LEU A 60 4.82 17.11 6.87
N CYS A 61 5.83 16.26 7.13
CA CYS A 61 6.60 16.25 8.38
C CYS A 61 8.11 16.55 8.19
N THR A 62 8.51 17.18 7.09
CA THR A 62 9.84 17.82 6.96
C THR A 62 9.68 19.26 6.53
#